data_AF-A0A7Z0LRZ7-F1
#
_entry.id   AF-A0A7Z0LRZ7-F1
#
_cell.length_a   1.000
_cell.length_b   1.000
_cell.length_c   1.000
_cell.angle_alpha   90.00
_cell.angle_beta   90.00
_cell.angle_gamma   90.00
#
_symmetry.space_group_name_H-M   'P 1'
#
loop_
_entity.id
_entity.type
_entity.pdbx_description
1 polymer ?
#
loop_
_entity_poly.entity_id
_entity_poly.type
_entity_poly.pdbx_seq_one_letter_code
_entity_poly.pdbx_strand_id
1 'polypeptide(L)'
;MERGSQGKRWVFDELVEDRSTDIQGLVAYALYKANKADIAKTKREQGLSEEAIVAEVSTFHQNAVNSRSMLEGYRERAGILLQELSEAIEDEVRDEYEHQAASVERKRTDDRRRQADELSRLKGQHKKEIEKERKKAVTEFVAKVKQTPCEKALPRVVKWQWNGFSGVFAAIIFAVIVGGVIYQVMPEEKKGEFISSVIAELVGENSSY
;
A
#
# COMPACT_ATOMS: atom_id res chain seq x y z
N MET A 1 31.30 -30.38 -63.63
CA MET A 1 32.64 -30.51 -63.03
C MET A 1 32.72 -31.85 -62.34
N GLU A 2 33.51 -32.74 -62.91
CA GLU A 2 33.75 -34.10 -62.47
C GLU A 2 34.40 -34.11 -61.09
N ARG A 3 33.88 -34.86 -60.12
CA ARG A 3 34.65 -35.22 -58.92
C ARG A 3 35.32 -36.57 -59.16
N GLY A 4 36.38 -36.53 -59.98
CA GLY A 4 37.39 -37.56 -60.05
C GLY A 4 38.38 -37.42 -58.89
N SER A 5 38.18 -38.23 -57.85
CA SER A 5 39.18 -38.69 -56.89
C SER A 5 38.41 -39.53 -55.87
N GLN A 6 38.58 -40.86 -55.88
CA GLN A 6 38.16 -41.69 -54.75
C GLN A 6 39.13 -41.45 -53.58
N GLY A 7 39.09 -40.24 -53.04
CA GLY A 7 39.77 -39.86 -51.82
C GLY A 7 39.13 -40.57 -50.65
N LYS A 8 39.98 -40.98 -49.68
CA LYS A 8 39.55 -41.60 -48.44
C LYS A 8 38.40 -40.80 -47.81
N ARG A 9 37.22 -41.42 -47.71
CA ARG A 9 36.05 -40.80 -47.07
C ARG A 9 36.23 -40.78 -45.56
N TRP A 10 35.98 -39.63 -44.95
CA TRP A 10 36.16 -39.44 -43.52
C TRP A 10 34.80 -39.29 -42.84
N VAL A 11 34.57 -40.05 -41.76
CA VAL A 11 33.33 -39.97 -40.96
C VAL A 11 33.05 -38.54 -40.49
N PHE A 12 34.09 -37.75 -40.20
CA PHE A 12 33.92 -36.35 -39.81
C PHE A 12 33.23 -35.53 -40.89
N ASP A 13 33.71 -35.62 -42.14
CA ASP A 13 33.16 -34.83 -43.26
C ASP A 13 31.77 -35.33 -43.68
N GLU A 14 31.41 -36.56 -43.32
CA GLU A 14 30.07 -37.14 -43.56
C GLU A 14 29.08 -36.82 -42.42
N LEU A 15 29.57 -36.56 -41.20
CA LEU A 15 28.74 -36.25 -40.04
C LEU A 15 28.61 -34.75 -39.75
N VAL A 16 29.59 -33.93 -40.14
CA VAL A 16 29.66 -32.51 -39.78
C VAL A 16 29.54 -31.67 -41.03
N GLU A 17 28.41 -30.97 -41.18
CA GLU A 17 28.17 -30.11 -42.33
C GLU A 17 29.00 -28.83 -42.24
N ASP A 18 29.01 -28.19 -41.06
CA ASP A 18 29.78 -26.99 -40.76
C ASP A 18 30.51 -27.13 -39.42
N ARG A 19 31.82 -26.89 -39.42
CA ARG A 19 32.67 -27.11 -38.24
C ARG A 19 32.43 -26.13 -37.08
N SER A 20 31.80 -25.00 -37.36
CA SER A 20 31.56 -23.93 -36.41
C SER A 20 30.11 -23.88 -35.92
N THR A 21 29.15 -24.29 -36.74
CA THR A 21 27.72 -24.16 -36.41
C THR A 21 26.99 -25.49 -36.26
N ASP A 22 27.48 -26.60 -36.84
CA ASP A 22 26.82 -27.91 -36.75
C ASP A 22 27.16 -28.62 -35.44
N ILE A 23 26.67 -28.08 -34.32
CA ILE A 23 26.86 -28.66 -32.98
C ILE A 23 26.36 -30.10 -32.93
N GLN A 24 25.21 -30.39 -33.55
CA GLN A 24 24.67 -31.74 -33.64
C GLN A 24 25.63 -32.70 -34.35
N GLY A 25 26.20 -32.29 -35.48
CA GLY A 25 27.21 -33.07 -36.19
C GLY A 25 28.49 -33.27 -35.37
N LEU A 26 28.95 -32.25 -34.65
CA LEU A 26 30.12 -32.34 -33.77
C LEU A 26 29.90 -33.34 -32.63
N VAL A 27 28.73 -33.28 -31.99
CA VAL A 27 28.33 -34.25 -30.96
C VAL A 27 28.19 -35.65 -31.56
N ALA A 28 27.57 -35.79 -32.74
CA ALA A 28 27.45 -37.07 -33.45
C ALA A 28 28.83 -37.68 -33.75
N TYR A 29 29.81 -36.87 -34.14
CA TYR A 29 31.18 -37.33 -34.35
C TYR A 29 31.86 -37.77 -33.05
N ALA A 30 31.61 -37.07 -31.94
CA ALA A 30 32.09 -37.48 -30.62
C ALA A 30 31.49 -38.83 -30.21
N LEU A 31 30.18 -39.03 -30.41
CA LEU A 31 29.50 -40.32 -30.17
C LEU A 31 30.09 -41.45 -31.01
N TYR A 32 30.36 -41.19 -32.30
CA TYR A 32 31.04 -42.14 -33.18
C TYR A 32 32.43 -42.52 -32.62
N LYS A 33 33.22 -41.54 -32.20
CA LYS A 33 34.56 -41.78 -31.62
C LYS A 33 34.50 -42.57 -30.32
N ALA A 34 33.53 -42.27 -29.45
CA ALA A 34 33.29 -43.01 -28.22
C ALA A 34 32.99 -44.48 -28.53
N ASN A 35 32.04 -44.76 -29.44
CA ASN A 35 31.70 -46.14 -29.80
C ASN A 35 32.89 -46.87 -30.45
N LYS A 36 33.67 -46.19 -31.29
CA LYS A 36 34.91 -46.75 -31.85
C LYS A 36 35.91 -47.17 -30.75
N ALA A 37 36.05 -46.34 -29.71
CA ALA A 37 36.91 -46.64 -28.58
C ALA A 37 36.36 -47.78 -27.71
N ASP A 38 35.05 -47.82 -27.49
CA ASP A 38 34.37 -48.90 -26.76
C ASP A 38 34.54 -50.23 -27.46
N ILE A 39 34.38 -50.30 -28.78
CA ILE A 39 34.67 -51.51 -29.57
C ILE A 39 36.10 -51.97 -29.32
N ALA A 40 37.09 -51.08 -29.42
CA ALA A 40 38.49 -51.44 -29.18
C ALA A 40 38.71 -51.96 -27.75
N LYS A 41 38.12 -51.30 -26.75
CA LYS A 41 38.20 -51.69 -25.35
C LYS A 41 37.58 -53.07 -25.10
N THR A 42 36.36 -53.29 -25.58
CA THR A 42 35.66 -54.58 -25.45
C THR A 42 36.44 -55.71 -26.13
N LYS A 43 37.05 -55.47 -27.30
CA LYS A 43 37.87 -56.49 -27.98
C LYS A 43 39.17 -56.81 -27.24
N ARG A 44 39.81 -55.82 -26.59
CA ARG A 44 40.94 -56.08 -25.66
C ARG A 44 40.52 -56.90 -24.46
N GLU A 45 39.38 -56.58 -23.85
CA GLU A 45 38.84 -57.32 -22.71
C GLU A 45 38.50 -58.78 -23.07
N GLN A 46 38.17 -59.04 -24.35
CA GLN A 46 37.98 -60.38 -24.90
C GLN A 46 39.30 -61.13 -25.20
N GLY A 47 40.46 -60.51 -24.98
CA GLY A 47 41.78 -61.14 -25.17
C GLY A 47 42.23 -61.22 -26.64
N LEU A 48 41.65 -60.45 -27.55
CA LEU A 48 42.11 -60.39 -28.94
C LEU A 48 43.48 -59.71 -29.03
N SER A 49 44.27 -60.08 -30.05
CA SER A 49 45.53 -59.39 -30.34
C SER A 49 45.28 -57.98 -30.88
N GLU A 50 46.25 -57.08 -30.72
CA GLU A 50 46.13 -55.69 -31.20
C GLU A 50 45.94 -55.61 -32.72
N GLU A 51 46.51 -56.54 -33.50
CA GLU A 51 46.32 -56.61 -34.95
C GLU A 51 44.86 -56.92 -35.30
N ALA A 52 44.23 -57.85 -34.58
CA ALA A 52 42.83 -58.19 -34.76
C ALA A 52 41.90 -57.04 -34.34
N ILE A 53 42.26 -56.32 -33.26
CA ILE A 53 41.52 -55.12 -32.81
C ILE A 53 41.57 -54.02 -33.87
N VAL A 54 42.75 -53.75 -34.44
CA VAL A 54 42.92 -52.74 -35.51
C VAL A 54 42.08 -53.11 -36.73
N ALA A 55 42.05 -54.40 -37.11
CA ALA A 55 41.21 -54.87 -38.21
C ALA A 55 39.73 -54.59 -37.95
N GLU A 56 39.21 -54.93 -36.76
CA GLU A 56 37.79 -54.72 -36.45
C GLU A 56 37.39 -53.26 -36.32
N VAL A 57 38.26 -52.44 -35.74
CA VAL A 57 38.06 -51.00 -35.66
C VAL A 57 38.08 -50.36 -37.05
N SER A 58 38.88 -50.90 -37.98
CA SER A 58 38.88 -50.49 -39.39
C SER A 58 37.60 -50.92 -40.11
N THR A 59 37.17 -52.17 -39.93
CA THR A 59 35.90 -52.69 -40.47
C THR A 59 34.72 -51.84 -39.99
N PHE A 60 34.68 -51.53 -38.69
CA PHE A 60 33.67 -50.63 -38.12
C PHE A 60 33.69 -49.24 -38.76
N HIS A 61 34.88 -48.66 -38.97
CA HIS A 61 35.00 -47.37 -39.65
C HIS A 61 34.46 -47.43 -41.09
N GLN A 62 34.81 -48.46 -41.85
CA GLN A 62 34.31 -48.63 -43.22
C GLN A 62 32.79 -48.78 -43.25
N ASN A 63 32.24 -49.58 -42.33
CA ASN A 63 30.79 -49.74 -42.19
C ASN A 63 30.10 -48.43 -41.85
N ALA A 64 30.68 -47.64 -40.93
CA ALA A 64 30.15 -46.33 -40.56
C ALA A 64 30.12 -45.36 -41.74
N VAL A 65 31.19 -45.29 -42.53
CA VAL A 65 31.27 -44.39 -43.69
C VAL A 65 30.32 -44.85 -44.81
N ASN A 66 30.17 -46.17 -45.02
CA ASN A 66 29.34 -46.75 -46.08
C ASN A 66 27.84 -46.86 -45.73
N SER A 67 27.48 -46.77 -44.45
CA SER A 67 26.10 -46.88 -44.00
C SER A 67 25.51 -45.53 -43.63
N ARG A 68 24.65 -45.02 -44.51
CA ARG A 68 23.89 -43.78 -44.25
C ARG A 68 23.05 -43.89 -42.98
N SER A 69 22.43 -45.05 -42.73
CA SER A 69 21.61 -45.24 -41.52
C SER A 69 22.43 -45.18 -40.24
N MET A 70 23.70 -45.62 -40.28
CA MET A 70 24.58 -45.53 -39.10
C MET A 70 24.96 -44.08 -38.81
N LEU A 71 25.25 -43.29 -39.85
CA LEU A 71 25.55 -41.86 -39.72
C LEU A 71 24.32 -41.08 -39.22
N GLU A 72 23.15 -41.34 -39.80
CA GLU A 72 21.88 -40.74 -39.36
C GLU A 72 21.56 -41.12 -37.92
N GLY A 73 21.79 -42.37 -37.51
CA GLY A 73 21.60 -42.81 -36.13
C GLY A 73 22.51 -42.09 -35.12
N TYR A 74 23.74 -41.72 -35.50
CA TYR A 74 24.59 -40.88 -34.64
C TYR A 74 24.07 -39.44 -34.58
N ARG A 75 23.62 -38.87 -35.70
CA ARG A 75 23.03 -37.53 -35.72
C ARG A 75 21.74 -37.48 -34.90
N GLU A 76 20.88 -38.49 -35.00
CA GLU A 76 19.64 -38.60 -34.23
C GLU A 76 19.92 -38.65 -32.72
N ARG A 77 20.83 -39.53 -32.28
CA ARG A 77 21.22 -39.61 -30.86
C ARG A 77 21.82 -38.31 -30.35
N ALA A 78 22.65 -37.65 -31.17
CA ALA A 78 23.19 -36.33 -30.82
C ALA A 78 22.09 -35.29 -30.67
N GLY A 79 21.07 -35.31 -31.53
CA GLY A 79 19.89 -34.45 -31.45
C GLY A 79 19.11 -34.68 -30.16
N ILE A 80 18.84 -35.94 -29.82
CA ILE A 80 18.15 -36.32 -28.57
C ILE A 80 18.92 -35.82 -27.34
N LEU A 81 20.23 -36.06 -27.27
CA LEU A 81 21.05 -35.60 -26.15
C LEU A 81 21.07 -34.07 -26.00
N LEU A 82 21.14 -33.35 -27.12
CA LEU A 82 21.09 -31.87 -27.10
C LEU A 82 19.73 -31.35 -26.65
N GLN A 83 18.66 -32.02 -27.07
CA GLN A 83 17.31 -31.69 -26.62
C GLN A 83 17.13 -31.95 -25.12
N GLU A 84 17.51 -33.13 -24.63
CA GLU A 84 17.45 -33.48 -23.21
C GLU A 84 18.27 -32.51 -22.34
N LEU A 85 19.47 -32.12 -22.80
CA LEU A 85 20.29 -31.12 -22.12
C LEU A 85 19.62 -29.75 -22.09
N SER A 86 19.00 -29.34 -23.20
CA SER A 86 18.31 -28.05 -23.29
C SER A 86 17.09 -28.02 -22.37
N GLU A 87 16.29 -29.08 -22.36
CA GLU A 87 15.13 -29.23 -21.47
C GLU A 87 15.57 -29.20 -19.98
N ALA A 88 16.65 -29.91 -19.64
CA ALA A 88 17.19 -29.90 -18.27
C ALA A 88 17.67 -28.51 -17.82
N ILE A 89 18.33 -27.76 -18.72
CA ILE A 89 18.75 -26.38 -18.44
C ILE A 89 17.53 -25.46 -18.27
N GLU A 90 16.51 -25.61 -19.13
CA GLU A 90 15.28 -24.83 -19.02
C GLU A 90 14.54 -25.08 -17.71
N ASP A 91 14.48 -26.34 -17.26
CA ASP A 91 13.90 -26.74 -15.98
C ASP A 91 14.66 -26.11 -14.80
N GLU A 92 15.99 -26.23 -14.78
CA GLU A 92 16.82 -25.66 -13.70
C GLU A 92 16.68 -24.13 -13.63
N VAL A 93 16.71 -23.46 -14.78
CA VAL A 93 16.57 -22.01 -14.88
C VAL A 93 15.17 -21.57 -14.43
N ARG A 94 14.12 -22.28 -14.85
CA ARG A 94 12.74 -22.01 -14.43
C ARG A 94 12.58 -22.14 -12.91
N ASP A 95 13.08 -23.22 -12.32
CA ASP A 95 13.02 -23.45 -10.88
C ASP A 95 13.75 -22.34 -10.11
N GLU A 96 14.91 -21.90 -10.60
CA GLU A 96 15.65 -20.79 -9.98
C GLU A 96 14.85 -19.49 -10.04
N TYR A 97 14.26 -19.15 -11.19
CA TYR A 97 13.44 -17.94 -11.33
C TYR A 97 12.17 -17.98 -10.47
N GLU A 98 11.51 -19.13 -10.37
CA GLU A 98 10.35 -19.30 -9.50
C GLU A 98 10.71 -19.13 -8.03
N HIS A 99 11.84 -19.70 -7.60
CA HIS A 99 12.33 -19.54 -6.23
C HIS A 99 12.70 -18.07 -5.93
N GLN A 100 13.37 -17.39 -6.87
CA GLN A 100 13.69 -15.98 -6.74
C GLN A 100 12.42 -15.13 -6.66
N ALA A 101 11.44 -15.35 -7.54
CA ALA A 101 10.17 -14.64 -7.54
C ALA A 101 9.41 -14.83 -6.23
N ALA A 102 9.31 -16.07 -5.73
CA ALA A 102 8.68 -16.38 -4.46
C ALA A 102 9.39 -15.70 -3.28
N SER A 103 10.73 -15.63 -3.30
CA SER A 103 11.50 -14.94 -2.27
C SER A 103 11.26 -13.42 -2.27
N VAL A 104 11.15 -12.82 -3.44
CA VAL A 104 10.86 -11.39 -3.61
C VAL A 104 9.44 -11.07 -3.15
N GLU A 105 8.48 -11.92 -3.49
CA GLU A 105 7.09 -11.76 -3.05
C GLU A 105 6.97 -11.86 -1.53
N ARG A 106 7.63 -12.84 -0.89
CA ARG A 106 7.69 -12.96 0.58
C ARG A 106 8.25 -11.69 1.21
N LYS A 107 9.39 -11.18 0.74
CA LYS A 107 9.98 -9.91 1.23
C LYS A 107 9.01 -8.75 1.09
N ARG A 108 8.37 -8.58 -0.07
CA ARG A 108 7.36 -7.53 -0.30
C ARG A 108 6.18 -7.65 0.67
N THR A 109 5.69 -8.86 0.92
CA THR A 109 4.58 -9.07 1.86
C THR A 109 4.95 -8.76 3.30
N ASP A 110 6.17 -9.09 3.72
CA ASP A 110 6.68 -8.80 5.06
C ASP A 110 6.93 -7.29 5.25
N ASP A 111 7.50 -6.62 4.26
CA ASP A 111 7.71 -5.17 4.30
C ASP A 111 6.37 -4.42 4.37
N ARG A 112 5.37 -4.87 3.59
CA ARG A 112 4.02 -4.30 3.66
C ARG A 112 3.37 -4.50 5.03
N ARG A 113 3.58 -5.65 5.68
CA ARG A 113 3.11 -5.90 7.04
C ARG A 113 3.79 -4.98 8.05
N ARG A 114 5.12 -4.84 7.98
CA ARG A 114 5.89 -3.92 8.85
C ARG A 114 5.40 -2.48 8.72
N GLN A 115 5.20 -2.00 7.49
CA GLN A 115 4.67 -0.67 7.24
C GLN A 115 3.25 -0.48 7.80
N ALA A 116 2.39 -1.49 7.67
CA ALA A 116 1.04 -1.46 8.25
C ALA A 116 1.07 -1.41 9.78
N ASP A 117 1.97 -2.18 10.41
CA ASP A 117 2.15 -2.19 11.86
C ASP A 117 2.69 -0.85 12.36
N GLU A 118 3.69 -0.28 11.71
CA GLU A 118 4.21 1.06 12.03
C GLU A 118 3.13 2.13 11.91
N LEU A 119 2.36 2.11 10.81
CA LEU A 119 1.25 3.04 10.61
C LEU A 119 0.19 2.91 11.70
N SER A 120 -0.11 1.68 12.14
CA SER A 120 -1.06 1.43 13.22
C SER A 120 -0.55 1.97 14.56
N ARG A 121 0.75 1.81 14.85
CA ARG A 121 1.39 2.32 16.07
C ARG A 121 1.41 3.84 16.10
N LEU A 122 1.80 4.48 14.99
CA LEU A 122 1.79 5.93 14.82
C LEU A 122 0.37 6.50 15.01
N LYS A 123 -0.65 5.90 14.37
CA LYS A 123 -2.05 6.30 14.57
C LYS A 123 -2.50 6.16 16.03
N GLY A 124 -2.11 5.07 16.69
CA GLY A 124 -2.40 4.85 18.11
C GLY A 124 -1.73 5.88 19.03
N GLN A 125 -0.47 6.24 18.75
CA GLN A 125 0.27 7.27 19.48
C GLN A 125 -0.36 8.66 19.29
N HIS A 126 -0.60 9.07 18.04
CA HIS A 126 -1.27 10.34 17.74
C HIS A 126 -2.66 10.44 18.38
N LYS A 127 -3.45 9.37 18.38
CA LYS A 127 -4.77 9.38 19.04
C LYS A 127 -4.63 9.63 20.55
N LYS A 128 -3.68 8.97 21.21
CA LYS A 128 -3.41 9.18 22.64
C LYS A 128 -2.91 10.59 22.94
N GLU A 129 -2.09 11.16 22.07
CA GLU A 129 -1.58 12.53 22.20
C GLU A 129 -2.69 13.56 22.05
N ILE A 130 -3.52 13.43 21.01
CA ILE A 130 -4.72 14.27 20.82
C ILE A 130 -5.66 14.16 22.03
N GLU A 131 -5.89 12.96 22.57
CA GLU A 131 -6.72 12.81 23.78
C GLU A 131 -6.10 13.48 25.01
N LYS A 132 -4.77 13.41 25.18
CA LYS A 132 -4.07 14.10 26.27
C LYS A 132 -4.16 15.62 26.11
N GLU A 133 -3.92 16.14 24.91
CA GLU A 133 -4.03 17.57 24.62
C GLU A 133 -5.46 18.08 24.80
N ARG A 134 -6.47 17.32 24.33
CA ARG A 134 -7.89 17.63 24.58
C ARG A 134 -8.20 17.68 26.07
N LYS A 135 -7.74 16.70 26.86
CA LYS A 135 -7.94 16.70 28.32
C LYS A 135 -7.28 17.92 28.96
N LYS A 136 -6.03 18.24 28.59
CA LYS A 136 -5.31 19.43 29.07
C LYS A 136 -6.06 20.72 28.74
N ALA A 137 -6.48 20.90 27.48
CA ALA A 137 -7.23 22.07 27.03
C ALA A 137 -8.57 22.23 27.78
N VAL A 138 -9.30 21.13 28.01
CA VAL A 138 -10.53 21.17 28.82
C VAL A 138 -10.23 21.54 30.26
N THR A 139 -9.19 20.96 30.88
CA THR A 139 -8.82 21.31 32.26
C THR A 139 -8.37 22.76 32.40
N GLU A 140 -7.60 23.28 31.43
CA GLU A 140 -7.18 24.68 31.39
C GLU A 140 -8.36 25.62 31.18
N PHE A 141 -9.29 25.26 30.30
CA PHE A 141 -10.53 26.02 30.09
C PHE A 141 -11.37 26.07 31.37
N VAL A 142 -11.60 24.92 32.02
CA VAL A 142 -12.37 24.85 33.28
C VAL A 142 -11.67 25.63 34.40
N ALA A 143 -10.33 25.55 34.49
CA ALA A 143 -9.56 26.33 35.46
C ALA A 143 -9.69 27.84 35.20
N LYS A 144 -9.61 28.27 33.94
CA LYS A 144 -9.76 29.67 33.53
C LYS A 144 -11.18 30.20 33.79
N VAL A 145 -12.21 29.38 33.55
CA VAL A 145 -13.61 29.71 33.87
C VAL A 145 -13.81 29.81 35.39
N LYS A 146 -13.22 28.91 36.19
CA LYS A 146 -13.29 28.96 37.66
C LYS A 146 -12.52 30.13 38.27
N GLN A 147 -11.42 30.55 37.66
CA GLN A 147 -10.61 31.69 38.10
C GLN A 147 -11.14 33.03 37.60
N THR A 148 -12.11 33.05 36.69
CA THR A 148 -12.81 34.29 36.36
C THR A 148 -13.76 34.56 37.52
N PRO A 149 -13.49 35.54 38.41
CA PRO A 149 -14.49 35.90 39.40
C PRO A 149 -15.74 36.32 38.64
N CYS A 150 -16.88 35.71 38.97
CA CYS A 150 -18.17 36.36 38.75
C CYS A 150 -18.17 37.63 39.61
N GLU A 151 -17.46 38.67 39.17
CA GLU A 151 -17.82 40.04 39.52
C GLU A 151 -19.30 40.14 39.24
N LYS A 152 -20.06 40.57 40.25
CA LYS A 152 -21.52 40.68 40.20
C LYS A 152 -21.90 41.66 39.07
N ALA A 153 -21.97 41.14 37.85
CA ALA A 153 -22.50 41.80 36.70
C ALA A 153 -24.03 41.80 36.88
N LEU A 154 -24.51 42.72 37.73
CA LEU A 154 -25.89 43.14 37.64
C LEU A 154 -26.13 43.51 36.17
N PRO A 155 -27.01 42.78 35.46
CA PRO A 155 -27.14 42.96 34.03
C PRO A 155 -27.52 44.41 33.77
N ARG A 156 -26.89 45.00 32.75
CA ARG A 156 -27.02 46.41 32.35
C ARG A 156 -28.48 46.88 32.26
N VAL A 157 -29.41 45.95 32.06
CA VAL A 157 -30.87 46.10 32.08
C VAL A 157 -31.42 46.61 33.43
N VAL A 158 -30.92 46.12 34.57
CA VAL A 158 -31.38 46.56 35.91
C VAL A 158 -30.89 47.98 36.20
N LYS A 159 -29.64 48.28 35.81
CA LYS A 159 -29.08 49.64 35.93
C LYS A 159 -29.73 50.63 34.95
N TRP A 160 -30.21 50.14 33.79
CA TRP A 160 -30.95 50.93 32.81
C TRP A 160 -32.36 51.27 33.27
N GLN A 161 -33.09 50.31 33.85
CA GLN A 161 -34.40 50.55 34.45
C GLN A 161 -34.35 51.63 35.55
N TRP A 162 -33.29 51.64 36.36
CA TRP A 162 -33.13 52.63 37.43
C TRP A 162 -32.87 54.06 36.94
N ASN A 163 -32.15 54.23 35.82
CA ASN A 163 -31.86 55.56 35.28
C ASN A 163 -32.94 56.10 34.32
N GLY A 164 -33.74 55.23 33.70
CA GLY A 164 -34.76 55.62 32.72
C GLY A 164 -36.11 56.05 33.32
N PHE A 165 -36.38 55.69 34.58
CA PHE A 165 -37.68 55.88 35.23
C PHE A 165 -37.70 56.94 36.34
N SER A 166 -36.64 57.74 36.50
CA SER A 166 -36.62 58.79 37.55
C SER A 166 -37.71 59.84 37.36
N GLY A 167 -38.07 60.16 36.11
CA GLY A 167 -39.09 61.16 35.78
C GLY A 167 -40.51 60.76 36.21
N VAL A 168 -40.87 59.48 36.04
CA VAL A 168 -42.20 58.97 36.44
C VAL A 168 -42.30 58.89 37.97
N PHE A 169 -41.26 58.38 38.64
CA PHE A 169 -41.25 58.36 40.10
C PHE A 169 -41.22 59.77 40.69
N ALA A 170 -40.51 60.73 40.09
CA ALA A 170 -40.52 62.13 40.50
C ALA A 170 -41.91 62.77 40.34
N ALA A 171 -42.63 62.49 39.24
CA ALA A 171 -43.99 62.98 39.02
C ALA A 171 -44.98 62.40 40.05
N ILE A 172 -44.88 61.10 40.36
CA ILE A 172 -45.71 60.45 41.39
C ILE A 172 -45.43 61.06 42.77
N ILE A 173 -44.16 61.20 43.14
CA ILE A 173 -43.77 61.83 44.43
C ILE A 173 -44.26 63.27 44.48
N PHE A 174 -44.13 64.03 43.40
CA PHE A 174 -44.62 65.40 43.31
C PHE A 174 -46.15 65.49 43.46
N ALA A 175 -46.90 64.60 42.81
CA ALA A 175 -48.36 64.53 42.95
C ALA A 175 -48.79 64.22 44.39
N VAL A 176 -48.07 63.33 45.09
CA VAL A 176 -48.33 63.03 46.50
C VAL A 176 -48.05 64.23 47.39
N ILE A 177 -46.95 64.96 47.15
CA ILE A 177 -46.59 66.15 47.94
C ILE A 177 -47.59 67.28 47.72
N VAL A 178 -47.88 67.64 46.46
CA VAL A 178 -48.83 68.71 46.12
C VAL A 178 -50.25 68.35 46.57
N GLY A 179 -50.68 67.11 46.31
CA GLY A 179 -51.97 66.60 46.78
C GLY A 179 -52.08 66.61 48.31
N GLY A 180 -51.00 66.27 49.02
CA GLY A 180 -50.95 66.35 50.49
C GLY A 180 -51.08 67.77 51.03
N VAL A 181 -50.43 68.74 50.41
CA VAL A 181 -50.56 70.17 50.79
C VAL A 181 -51.97 70.69 50.53
N ILE A 182 -52.56 70.36 49.38
CA ILE A 182 -53.95 70.75 49.05
C ILE A 182 -54.94 70.11 50.03
N TYR A 183 -54.75 68.84 50.38
CA TYR A 183 -55.58 68.13 51.36
C TYR A 183 -55.55 68.79 52.74
N GLN A 184 -54.39 69.31 53.16
CA GLN A 184 -54.23 69.95 54.47
C GLN A 184 -54.90 71.32 54.57
N VAL A 185 -55.07 72.03 53.45
CA VAL A 185 -55.68 73.37 53.39
C VAL A 185 -57.20 73.30 53.12
N MET A 186 -57.73 72.16 52.67
CA MET A 186 -59.16 72.01 52.36
C MET A 186 -60.06 71.81 53.60
N PRO A 187 -61.28 72.41 53.63
CA PRO A 187 -62.33 72.08 54.59
C PRO A 187 -62.87 70.64 54.38
N GLU A 188 -63.24 69.97 55.47
CA GLU A 188 -63.59 68.52 55.55
C GLU A 188 -64.60 68.06 54.49
N GLU A 189 -65.51 68.93 54.06
CA GLU A 189 -66.59 68.61 53.12
C GLU A 189 -66.10 68.31 51.68
N LYS A 190 -64.89 68.77 51.29
CA LYS A 190 -64.36 68.62 49.91
C LYS A 190 -63.22 67.62 49.76
N LYS A 191 -62.78 67.01 50.86
CA LYS A 191 -61.62 66.11 50.88
C LYS A 191 -61.89 64.78 50.15
N GLY A 192 -63.12 64.27 50.24
CA GLY A 192 -63.52 63.01 49.62
C GLY A 192 -63.57 63.07 48.08
N GLU A 193 -64.10 64.17 47.53
CA GLU A 193 -64.19 64.38 46.08
C GLU A 193 -62.82 64.65 45.44
N PHE A 194 -61.90 65.26 46.18
CA PHE A 194 -60.54 65.52 45.70
C PHE A 194 -59.73 64.22 45.54
N ILE A 195 -59.77 63.30 46.51
CA ILE A 195 -59.01 62.05 46.45
C ILE A 195 -59.48 61.17 45.29
N SER A 196 -60.78 61.10 45.01
CA SER A 196 -61.29 60.33 43.87
C SER A 196 -60.86 60.95 42.53
N SER A 197 -60.86 62.28 42.41
CA SER A 197 -60.40 62.96 41.19
C SER A 197 -58.91 62.72 40.88
N VAL A 198 -58.05 62.76 41.90
CA VAL A 198 -56.60 62.55 41.74
C VAL A 198 -56.29 61.09 41.36
N ILE A 199 -57.03 60.12 41.92
CA ILE A 199 -56.88 58.71 41.56
C ILE A 199 -57.38 58.46 40.13
N ALA A 200 -58.51 59.04 39.73
CA ALA A 200 -59.03 58.90 38.36
C ALA A 200 -58.06 59.48 37.31
N GLU A 201 -57.43 60.62 37.62
CA GLU A 201 -56.45 61.25 36.73
C GLU A 201 -55.11 60.48 36.67
N LEU A 202 -54.68 59.86 37.78
CA LEU A 202 -53.47 59.03 37.84
C LEU A 202 -53.66 57.64 37.20
N VAL A 203 -54.86 57.06 37.26
CA VAL A 203 -55.19 55.75 36.67
C VAL A 203 -55.56 55.90 35.17
N GLY A 204 -55.72 57.13 34.68
CA GLY A 204 -55.90 57.43 33.26
C GLY A 204 -57.31 57.12 32.75
N GLU A 205 -58.34 57.37 33.58
CA GLU A 205 -59.73 57.21 33.18
C GLU A 205 -60.27 58.56 32.64
N ASN A 206 -59.88 58.91 31.42
CA ASN A 206 -60.42 60.05 30.68
C ASN A 206 -61.87 59.73 30.24
N SER A 207 -62.86 60.03 31.06
CA SER A 207 -64.26 60.13 30.61
C SER A 207 -64.46 61.49 29.93
N SER A 208 -64.47 61.50 28.60
CA SER A 208 -64.89 62.65 27.82
C SER A 208 -66.42 62.79 27.87
N TYR A 209 -66.86 64.02 28.14
CA TYR A 209 -68.23 64.57 28.17
C TYR A 209 -69.05 64.36 29.44
#